data_AF-A0A497FHJ8-F1
#
_entry.id   AF-A0A497FHJ8-F1
#
_cell.length_a   1.000
_cell.length_b   1.000
_cell.length_c   1.000
_cell.angle_alpha   90.00
_cell.angle_beta   90.00
_cell.angle_gamma   90.00
#
_symmetry.space_group_name_H-M   'P 1'
#
loop_
_entity.id
_entity.type
_entity.pdbx_description
1 polymer ?
#
loop_
_entity_poly.entity_id
_entity_poly.type
_entity_poly.pdbx_seq_one_letter_code
_entity_poly.pdbx_strand_id
1 'polypeptide(L)'
;SPLKPEEVTALATWIKSTSDKVPLRVLWIATDSDYPAQGSEQAQETGNILLEAIGARVRFDYVSIEDTVSNAGGAGYRVVAIVNPDPEVAVLGYAAEKVLFHGPGPIAWVDDNGNWHKLTKDDKPDNVYIVATTTENSLVKENQGPPQGREGNIYTPKDSGTVITLMAIEKIPVDGAENIVIVSGETPYGGYQPGVSWKYYDKVLDGPRFFRNVVLWSTEYMGELKEYASIASTIKTVESSVETVNTQIQDVSTQVESVVSAISAVNSYAMGGLGLGVLALIIALVAVVLASKKK
;
A
#
# COMPACT_ATOMS: atom_id res chain seq x y z
N SER A 1 -31.76 8.60 2.20
CA SER A 1 -33.04 7.89 2.00
C SER A 1 -32.71 6.43 1.79
N PRO A 2 -33.39 5.50 2.47
CA PRO A 2 -33.17 4.07 2.25
C PRO A 2 -33.52 3.70 0.79
N LEU A 3 -32.87 2.66 0.28
CA LEU A 3 -33.23 2.05 -1.01
C LEU A 3 -34.63 1.45 -0.93
N LYS A 4 -35.40 1.59 -2.00
CA LYS A 4 -36.71 0.95 -2.11
C LYS A 4 -36.56 -0.55 -2.37
N PRO A 5 -37.53 -1.39 -1.99
CA PRO A 5 -37.47 -2.83 -2.22
C PRO A 5 -37.22 -3.22 -3.69
N GLU A 6 -37.80 -2.48 -4.63
CA GLU A 6 -37.58 -2.69 -6.06
C GLU A 6 -36.14 -2.37 -6.50
N GLU A 7 -35.49 -1.39 -5.89
CA GLU A 7 -34.09 -1.02 -6.17
C GLU A 7 -33.13 -2.09 -5.64
N VAL A 8 -33.39 -2.57 -4.41
CA VAL A 8 -32.64 -3.69 -3.81
C VAL A 8 -32.77 -4.94 -4.67
N THR A 9 -33.98 -5.27 -5.10
CA THR A 9 -34.25 -6.43 -5.97
C THR A 9 -33.55 -6.29 -7.32
N ALA A 10 -33.59 -5.11 -7.93
CA ALA A 10 -32.94 -4.85 -9.21
C ALA A 10 -31.42 -5.01 -9.11
N LEU A 11 -30.78 -4.46 -8.07
CA LEU A 11 -29.35 -4.60 -7.84
C LEU A 11 -28.95 -6.05 -7.55
N ALA A 12 -29.70 -6.75 -6.70
CA ALA A 12 -29.46 -8.16 -6.41
C ALA A 12 -29.60 -9.03 -7.66
N THR A 13 -30.62 -8.78 -8.49
CA THR A 13 -30.80 -9.47 -9.77
C THR A 13 -29.67 -9.15 -10.74
N TRP A 14 -29.23 -7.90 -10.77
CA TRP A 14 -28.08 -7.49 -11.58
C TRP A 14 -26.82 -8.23 -11.13
N ILE A 15 -26.38 -8.16 -9.88
CA ILE A 15 -25.15 -8.86 -9.47
C ILE A 15 -25.27 -10.39 -9.54
N LYS A 16 -26.48 -10.96 -9.63
CA LYS A 16 -26.69 -12.42 -9.79
C LYS A 16 -26.97 -12.85 -11.23
N SER A 17 -26.85 -11.97 -12.22
CA SER A 17 -27.00 -12.35 -13.63
C SER A 17 -25.66 -12.27 -14.36
N THR A 18 -24.96 -13.41 -14.41
CA THR A 18 -23.77 -13.65 -15.23
C THR A 18 -24.03 -14.86 -16.11
N SER A 19 -23.44 -14.86 -17.30
CA SER A 19 -23.46 -15.97 -18.26
C SER A 19 -22.24 -15.84 -19.16
N ASP A 20 -21.97 -16.82 -20.01
CA ASP A 20 -20.88 -16.77 -21.01
C ASP A 20 -20.92 -15.52 -21.93
N LYS A 21 -22.05 -14.80 -21.97
CA LYS A 21 -22.25 -13.57 -22.76
C LYS A 21 -22.39 -12.29 -21.92
N VAL A 22 -22.43 -12.41 -20.60
CA VAL A 22 -22.61 -11.29 -19.67
C VAL A 22 -21.34 -11.19 -18.84
N PRO A 23 -20.62 -10.06 -18.91
CA PRO A 23 -19.32 -9.91 -18.26
C PRO A 23 -19.43 -10.02 -16.75
N LEU A 24 -18.29 -10.29 -16.11
CA LEU A 24 -18.07 -10.16 -14.67
C LEU A 24 -18.72 -8.89 -14.13
N ARG A 25 -19.44 -9.02 -13.01
CA ARG A 25 -20.04 -7.88 -12.31
C ARG A 25 -19.36 -7.69 -10.97
N VAL A 26 -19.12 -6.42 -10.67
CA VAL A 26 -18.49 -5.98 -9.43
C VAL A 26 -19.41 -4.98 -8.75
N LEU A 27 -19.65 -5.17 -7.46
CA LEU A 27 -20.37 -4.22 -6.63
C LEU A 27 -19.53 -3.86 -5.41
N TRP A 28 -19.23 -2.57 -5.22
CA TRP A 28 -18.58 -2.06 -4.03
C TRP A 28 -19.61 -1.37 -3.13
N ILE A 29 -19.84 -1.93 -1.95
CA ILE A 29 -20.72 -1.37 -0.92
C ILE A 29 -19.85 -0.81 0.21
N ALA A 30 -20.07 0.45 0.57
CA ALA A 30 -19.36 1.13 1.65
C ALA A 30 -20.34 1.93 2.51
N THR A 31 -20.13 1.95 3.83
CA THR A 31 -21.15 2.48 4.77
C THR A 31 -20.62 3.36 5.89
N ASP A 32 -19.30 3.57 5.99
CA ASP A 32 -18.68 4.17 7.17
C ASP A 32 -19.10 3.44 8.47
N SER A 33 -19.56 4.18 9.50
CA SER A 33 -19.96 3.63 10.80
C SER A 33 -21.20 4.32 11.41
N ASP A 34 -21.46 4.04 12.68
CA ASP A 34 -22.52 4.66 13.49
C ASP A 34 -22.14 6.05 14.04
N TYR A 35 -21.06 6.68 13.55
CA TYR A 35 -20.50 7.86 14.21
C TYR A 35 -21.47 9.06 14.10
N PRO A 36 -21.67 9.89 15.15
CA PRO A 36 -22.76 10.88 15.14
C PRO A 36 -22.67 11.93 14.02
N ALA A 37 -21.47 12.26 13.55
CA ALA A 37 -21.31 13.17 12.41
C ALA A 37 -21.80 12.59 11.08
N GLN A 38 -21.96 11.26 10.98
CA GLN A 38 -22.52 10.54 9.83
C GLN A 38 -24.05 10.39 9.92
N GLY A 39 -24.66 10.83 11.03
CA GLY A 39 -26.10 10.91 11.22
C GLY A 39 -26.67 9.73 12.00
N SER A 40 -26.48 8.50 11.52
CA SER A 40 -26.95 7.25 12.17
C SER A 40 -26.35 6.00 11.50
N GLU A 41 -26.70 4.82 12.00
CA GLU A 41 -26.37 3.50 11.47
C GLU A 41 -27.10 3.14 10.14
N GLN A 42 -27.84 4.09 9.55
CA GLN A 42 -28.68 3.87 8.38
C GLN A 42 -27.90 3.38 7.15
N ALA A 43 -26.64 3.83 6.99
CA ALA A 43 -25.79 3.38 5.89
C ALA A 43 -25.46 1.88 6.05
N GLN A 44 -25.06 1.45 7.25
CA GLN A 44 -24.80 0.04 7.57
C GLN A 44 -26.05 -0.81 7.38
N GLU A 45 -27.21 -0.33 7.83
CA GLU A 45 -28.49 -1.02 7.63
C GLU A 45 -28.81 -1.19 6.13
N THR A 46 -28.68 -0.13 5.36
CA THR A 46 -28.94 -0.16 3.90
C THR A 46 -27.96 -1.11 3.19
N GLY A 47 -26.68 -1.08 3.58
CA GLY A 47 -25.66 -2.00 3.08
C GLY A 47 -25.99 -3.46 3.40
N ASN A 48 -26.41 -3.74 4.63
CA ASN A 48 -26.78 -5.08 5.07
C ASN A 48 -28.02 -5.63 4.36
N ILE A 49 -29.06 -4.79 4.14
CA ILE A 49 -30.24 -5.15 3.34
C ILE A 49 -29.83 -5.59 1.93
N LEU A 50 -28.91 -4.84 1.31
CA LEU A 50 -28.43 -5.16 -0.03
C LEU A 50 -27.59 -6.44 -0.04
N LEU A 51 -26.66 -6.60 0.91
CA LEU A 51 -25.82 -7.80 1.04
C LEU A 51 -26.66 -9.06 1.26
N GLU A 52 -27.71 -8.97 2.08
CA GLU A 52 -28.66 -10.06 2.30
C GLU A 52 -29.42 -10.43 1.02
N ALA A 53 -29.94 -9.45 0.28
CA ALA A 53 -30.64 -9.71 -0.98
C ALA A 53 -29.75 -10.36 -2.06
N ILE A 54 -28.46 -10.04 -2.03
CA ILE A 54 -27.44 -10.64 -2.90
C ILE A 54 -27.12 -12.08 -2.49
N GLY A 55 -27.34 -12.44 -1.21
CA GLY A 55 -26.91 -13.72 -0.64
C GLY A 55 -25.45 -13.71 -0.22
N ALA A 56 -24.84 -12.54 -0.06
CA ALA A 56 -23.51 -12.41 0.53
C ALA A 56 -23.56 -12.82 2.02
N ARG A 57 -22.45 -13.30 2.56
CA ARG A 57 -22.28 -13.65 3.98
C ARG A 57 -21.67 -12.51 4.79
N VAL A 58 -20.86 -11.65 4.19
CA VAL A 58 -20.27 -10.50 4.90
C VAL A 58 -21.33 -9.46 5.29
N ARG A 59 -21.15 -8.78 6.43
CA ARG A 59 -22.06 -7.75 6.95
C ARG A 59 -21.29 -6.60 7.61
N PHE A 60 -21.89 -5.43 7.63
CA PHE A 60 -21.44 -4.31 8.46
C PHE A 60 -22.01 -4.46 9.86
N ASP A 61 -21.16 -4.47 10.88
CA ASP A 61 -21.67 -4.38 12.26
C ASP A 61 -21.94 -2.93 12.65
N TYR A 62 -22.88 -2.69 13.57
CA TYR A 62 -23.42 -1.36 13.91
C TYR A 62 -22.59 -0.58 14.92
N VAL A 63 -21.27 -0.60 14.78
CA VAL A 63 -20.33 0.12 15.66
C VAL A 63 -19.29 0.85 14.82
N SER A 64 -18.54 1.76 15.44
CA SER A 64 -17.36 2.40 14.86
C SER A 64 -16.07 1.80 15.40
N ILE A 65 -15.04 1.86 14.57
CA ILE A 65 -13.69 1.41 14.89
C ILE A 65 -12.75 2.60 14.90
N GLU A 66 -11.94 2.66 15.94
CA GLU A 66 -10.81 3.55 16.06
C GLU A 66 -9.51 2.74 16.14
N ASP A 67 -8.38 3.38 15.88
CA ASP A 67 -7.05 2.85 16.19
C ASP A 67 -6.25 3.92 16.92
N THR A 68 -5.86 3.62 18.17
CA THR A 68 -5.21 4.62 19.04
C THR A 68 -3.78 4.96 18.64
N VAL A 69 -3.16 4.13 17.80
CA VAL A 69 -1.76 4.28 17.39
C VAL A 69 -1.66 4.54 15.89
N SER A 70 -2.29 3.71 15.06
CA SER A 70 -2.29 3.84 13.61
C SER A 70 -3.42 4.76 13.16
N ASN A 71 -3.24 6.06 13.39
CA ASN A 71 -4.18 7.10 12.97
C ASN A 71 -3.49 8.35 12.40
N ALA A 72 -4.28 9.19 11.74
CA ALA A 72 -3.85 10.46 11.19
C ALA A 72 -4.23 11.64 12.10
N GLY A 73 -3.28 12.56 12.36
CA GLY A 73 -3.55 13.77 13.12
C GLY A 73 -3.95 13.57 14.59
N GLY A 74 -3.69 12.37 15.15
CA GLY A 74 -3.85 12.08 16.59
C GLY A 74 -5.27 11.72 17.04
N ALA A 75 -6.22 11.52 16.13
CA ALA A 75 -7.59 11.11 16.49
C ALA A 75 -7.87 9.68 16.03
N GLY A 76 -8.32 8.82 16.96
CA GLY A 76 -8.43 7.38 16.74
C GLY A 76 -9.36 6.97 15.59
N TYR A 77 -10.44 7.72 15.34
CA TYR A 77 -11.37 7.44 14.24
C TYR A 77 -10.76 7.67 12.84
N ARG A 78 -9.59 8.30 12.73
CA ARG A 78 -8.89 8.53 11.46
C ARG A 78 -7.92 7.39 11.19
N VAL A 79 -8.47 6.19 11.13
CA VAL A 79 -7.71 4.94 11.09
C VAL A 79 -6.83 4.92 9.84
N VAL A 80 -5.52 4.72 10.06
CA VAL A 80 -4.58 4.36 9.00
C VAL A 80 -4.55 2.84 8.97
N ALA A 81 -5.44 2.27 8.16
CA ALA A 81 -5.60 0.83 8.02
C ALA A 81 -4.37 0.20 7.38
N ILE A 82 -4.07 -1.03 7.80
CA ILE A 82 -3.02 -1.85 7.23
C ILE A 82 -3.62 -2.62 6.05
N VAL A 83 -3.03 -2.44 4.88
CA VAL A 83 -3.36 -3.23 3.67
C VAL A 83 -2.60 -4.54 3.76
N ASN A 84 -3.32 -5.61 4.11
CA ASN A 84 -2.77 -6.93 4.39
C ASN A 84 -3.66 -8.05 3.81
N PRO A 85 -3.93 -8.01 2.49
CA PRO A 85 -4.85 -8.93 1.86
C PRO A 85 -4.48 -10.39 2.07
N ASP A 86 -5.50 -11.24 2.11
CA ASP A 86 -5.32 -12.69 2.07
C ASP A 86 -4.57 -13.13 0.80
N PRO A 87 -3.83 -14.26 0.86
CA PRO A 87 -2.93 -14.68 -0.22
C PRO A 87 -3.57 -14.74 -1.61
N GLU A 88 -4.84 -15.14 -1.69
CA GLU A 88 -5.61 -15.29 -2.93
C GLU A 88 -5.87 -13.95 -3.63
N VAL A 89 -5.87 -12.86 -2.87
CA VAL A 89 -6.06 -11.49 -3.35
C VAL A 89 -4.87 -10.59 -3.01
N ALA A 90 -3.69 -11.18 -2.80
CA ALA A 90 -2.49 -10.45 -2.36
C ALA A 90 -2.09 -9.29 -3.27
N VAL A 91 -2.40 -9.38 -4.57
CA VAL A 91 -2.12 -8.34 -5.56
C VAL A 91 -2.82 -7.00 -5.25
N LEU A 92 -3.88 -7.00 -4.45
CA LEU A 92 -4.56 -5.78 -4.01
C LEU A 92 -3.64 -4.88 -3.19
N GLY A 93 -2.73 -5.46 -2.41
CA GLY A 93 -1.73 -4.75 -1.60
C GLY A 93 -0.46 -4.39 -2.36
N TYR A 94 -0.41 -4.62 -3.68
CA TYR A 94 0.80 -4.35 -4.45
C TYR A 94 1.22 -2.88 -4.34
N ALA A 95 2.40 -2.63 -3.74
CA ALA A 95 2.93 -1.30 -3.47
C ALA A 95 1.95 -0.38 -2.71
N ALA A 96 1.07 -0.95 -1.88
CA ALA A 96 0.16 -0.23 -1.01
C ALA A 96 0.10 -0.92 0.35
N GLU A 97 0.53 -0.23 1.39
CA GLU A 97 0.64 -0.75 2.75
C GLU A 97 -0.35 -0.07 3.70
N LYS A 98 -0.67 1.21 3.46
CA LYS A 98 -1.47 2.03 4.37
C LYS A 98 -2.49 2.89 3.64
N VAL A 99 -3.74 2.81 4.06
CA VAL A 99 -4.86 3.57 3.49
C VAL A 99 -5.72 4.18 4.59
N LEU A 100 -6.40 5.28 4.27
CA LEU A 100 -7.26 5.95 5.24
C LEU A 100 -8.63 5.27 5.31
N PHE A 101 -9.08 5.03 6.53
CA PHE A 101 -10.45 4.70 6.89
C PHE A 101 -10.90 5.74 7.92
N HIS A 102 -11.73 6.70 7.51
CA HIS A 102 -12.05 7.92 8.25
C HIS A 102 -13.41 7.82 8.95
N GLY A 103 -13.40 7.09 10.06
CA GLY A 103 -14.57 6.74 10.87
C GLY A 103 -15.20 5.43 10.42
N PRO A 104 -14.45 4.31 10.39
CA PRO A 104 -14.95 3.10 9.77
C PRO A 104 -15.77 2.20 10.68
N GLY A 105 -16.71 1.45 10.10
CA GLY A 105 -17.37 0.31 10.73
C GLY A 105 -16.59 -0.99 10.50
N PRO A 106 -16.72 -1.99 11.38
CA PRO A 106 -16.09 -3.29 11.18
C PRO A 106 -16.91 -4.17 10.22
N ILE A 107 -16.23 -5.12 9.58
CA ILE A 107 -16.86 -6.15 8.77
C ILE A 107 -16.96 -7.44 9.57
N ALA A 108 -18.15 -8.01 9.63
CA ALA A 108 -18.49 -9.31 10.20
C ALA A 108 -18.92 -10.29 9.10
N TRP A 109 -19.25 -11.53 9.47
CA TRP A 109 -19.97 -12.44 8.58
C TRP A 109 -21.10 -13.15 9.31
N VAL A 110 -22.09 -13.63 8.55
CA VAL A 110 -23.27 -14.32 9.07
C VAL A 110 -23.33 -15.74 8.50
N ASP A 111 -23.54 -16.72 9.38
CA ASP A 111 -23.67 -18.12 8.99
C ASP A 111 -25.06 -18.49 8.46
N ASP A 112 -25.20 -19.72 7.97
CA ASP A 112 -26.47 -20.20 7.39
C ASP A 112 -27.62 -20.29 8.42
N ASN A 113 -27.31 -20.22 9.72
CA ASN A 113 -28.30 -20.18 10.81
C ASN A 113 -28.64 -18.73 11.22
N GLY A 114 -28.03 -17.72 10.60
CA GLY A 114 -28.23 -16.31 10.93
C GLY A 114 -27.39 -15.82 12.11
N ASN A 115 -26.42 -16.59 12.59
CA ASN A 115 -25.54 -16.13 13.67
C ASN A 115 -24.42 -15.25 13.11
N TRP A 116 -24.13 -14.17 13.84
CA TRP A 116 -23.04 -13.27 13.52
C TRP A 116 -21.72 -13.77 14.09
N HIS A 117 -20.66 -13.65 13.29
CA HIS A 117 -19.31 -14.04 13.62
C HIS A 117 -18.35 -12.89 13.27
N LYS A 118 -17.28 -12.75 14.05
CA LYS A 118 -16.23 -11.78 13.75
C LYS A 118 -15.49 -12.26 12.51
N LEU A 119 -15.25 -11.37 11.55
CA LEU A 119 -14.49 -11.74 10.37
C LEU A 119 -13.00 -11.70 10.68
N THR A 120 -12.39 -12.87 10.84
CA THR A 120 -10.96 -13.03 11.14
C THR A 120 -10.30 -14.00 10.17
N LYS A 121 -8.96 -14.10 10.20
CA LYS A 121 -8.23 -15.06 9.35
C LYS A 121 -8.55 -16.52 9.70
N ASP A 122 -8.86 -16.78 10.96
CA ASP A 122 -9.14 -18.12 11.47
C ASP A 122 -10.63 -18.48 11.40
N ASP A 123 -11.51 -17.48 11.23
CA ASP A 123 -12.96 -17.63 11.22
C ASP A 123 -13.60 -16.75 10.14
N LYS A 124 -13.78 -17.34 8.95
CA LYS A 124 -14.37 -16.71 7.78
C LYS A 124 -14.89 -17.76 6.77
N PRO A 125 -15.85 -17.41 5.88
CA PRO A 125 -16.21 -18.26 4.75
C PRO A 125 -15.07 -18.41 3.72
N ASP A 126 -14.99 -19.55 3.03
CA ASP A 126 -13.94 -19.86 2.05
C ASP A 126 -13.90 -18.88 0.85
N ASN A 127 -15.07 -18.35 0.46
CA ASN A 127 -15.22 -17.39 -0.64
C ASN A 127 -15.04 -15.93 -0.20
N VAL A 128 -14.63 -15.69 1.05
CA VAL A 128 -14.40 -14.36 1.63
C VAL A 128 -12.91 -14.14 1.87
N TYR A 129 -12.41 -12.98 1.47
CA TYR A 129 -11.02 -12.58 1.58
C TYR A 129 -10.91 -11.24 2.31
N ILE A 130 -10.11 -11.20 3.37
CA ILE A 130 -9.78 -9.98 4.11
C ILE A 130 -8.79 -9.17 3.28
N VAL A 131 -8.96 -7.84 3.24
CA VAL A 131 -8.13 -6.94 2.43
C VAL A 131 -7.41 -5.89 3.26
N ALA A 132 -8.12 -5.29 4.23
CA ALA A 132 -7.53 -4.28 5.12
C ALA A 132 -8.07 -4.43 6.54
N THR A 133 -7.19 -4.18 7.52
CA THR A 133 -7.49 -4.29 8.94
C THR A 133 -6.97 -3.09 9.73
N THR A 134 -7.38 -2.97 10.98
CA THR A 134 -6.67 -2.16 11.99
C THR A 134 -5.33 -2.80 12.38
N THR A 135 -4.58 -2.15 13.27
CA THR A 135 -3.57 -2.82 14.11
C THR A 135 -4.23 -3.49 15.33
N GLU A 136 -3.44 -4.11 16.22
CA GLU A 136 -3.96 -4.57 17.52
C GLU A 136 -4.39 -3.42 18.46
N ASN A 137 -4.12 -2.16 18.16
CA ASN A 137 -4.47 -1.01 19.01
C ASN A 137 -5.89 -0.47 18.73
N SER A 138 -6.75 -1.33 18.17
CA SER A 138 -8.12 -0.96 17.84
C SER A 138 -8.94 -0.66 19.09
N LEU A 139 -9.90 0.24 18.94
CA LEU A 139 -10.99 0.43 19.89
C LEU A 139 -12.32 0.29 19.16
N VAL A 140 -13.23 -0.48 19.73
CA VAL A 140 -14.63 -0.50 19.28
C VAL A 140 -15.41 0.54 20.07
N LYS A 141 -16.13 1.42 19.38
CA LYS A 141 -17.02 2.41 19.99
C LYS A 141 -18.45 2.25 19.49
N GLU A 142 -19.34 2.14 20.45
CA GLU A 142 -20.78 2.22 20.29
C GLU A 142 -21.20 3.67 20.50
N ASN A 143 -21.59 4.36 19.41
CA ASN A 143 -21.98 5.76 19.43
C ASN A 143 -23.48 5.96 19.36
N GLN A 144 -24.24 4.97 18.88
CA GLN A 144 -25.69 5.07 18.65
C GLN A 144 -26.44 3.87 19.23
N GLY A 145 -26.15 3.50 20.47
CA GLY A 145 -26.91 2.47 21.18
C GLY A 145 -28.40 2.84 21.41
N PRO A 146 -29.22 1.88 21.86
CA PRO A 146 -30.61 2.12 22.20
C PRO A 146 -30.79 3.23 23.25
N PRO A 147 -31.85 4.06 23.17
CA PRO A 147 -32.96 3.98 22.21
C PRO A 147 -32.73 4.74 20.89
N GLN A 148 -31.59 5.39 20.68
CA GLN A 148 -31.36 6.25 19.50
C GLN A 148 -30.97 5.46 18.24
N GLY A 149 -30.30 4.32 18.41
CA GLY A 149 -29.97 3.40 17.32
C GLY A 149 -29.92 1.96 17.81
N ARG A 150 -28.90 1.22 17.39
CA ARG A 150 -28.75 -0.23 17.59
C ARG A 150 -27.38 -0.56 18.14
N GLU A 151 -27.30 -1.60 18.95
CA GLU A 151 -26.00 -2.14 19.37
C GLU A 151 -25.37 -2.96 18.24
N GLY A 152 -24.04 -3.08 18.26
CA GLY A 152 -23.32 -4.10 17.50
C GLY A 152 -23.83 -5.52 17.77
N ASN A 153 -23.89 -6.34 16.73
CA ASN A 153 -24.32 -7.74 16.76
C ASN A 153 -23.22 -8.65 17.30
N ILE A 154 -21.94 -8.36 17.01
CA ILE A 154 -20.82 -9.24 17.38
C ILE A 154 -19.57 -8.50 17.87
N TYR A 155 -19.34 -7.27 17.41
CA TYR A 155 -18.30 -6.40 17.92
C TYR A 155 -18.83 -5.52 19.04
N THR A 156 -18.10 -5.50 20.15
CA THR A 156 -18.45 -4.75 21.36
C THR A 156 -17.23 -3.97 21.86
N PRO A 157 -17.40 -2.95 22.73
CA PRO A 157 -16.27 -2.23 23.31
C PRO A 157 -15.20 -3.10 24.00
N LYS A 158 -15.57 -4.31 24.43
CA LYS A 158 -14.64 -5.29 25.05
C LYS A 158 -13.67 -5.92 24.06
N ASP A 159 -13.93 -5.80 22.76
CA ASP A 159 -13.11 -6.38 21.70
C ASP A 159 -11.97 -5.46 21.25
N SER A 160 -11.83 -4.31 21.91
CA SER A 160 -10.68 -3.42 21.82
C SER A 160 -9.37 -4.17 22.12
N GLY A 161 -8.28 -3.75 21.49
CA GLY A 161 -6.99 -4.43 21.64
C GLY A 161 -6.80 -5.63 20.71
N THR A 162 -7.61 -5.75 19.65
CA THR A 162 -7.54 -6.85 18.67
C THR A 162 -7.47 -6.32 17.23
N VAL A 163 -7.07 -7.16 16.28
CA VAL A 163 -7.11 -6.79 14.85
C VAL A 163 -8.53 -6.94 14.33
N ILE A 164 -9.07 -5.87 13.74
CA ILE A 164 -10.44 -5.81 13.22
C ILE A 164 -10.43 -5.62 11.71
N THR A 165 -11.24 -6.41 11.00
CA THR A 165 -11.39 -6.30 9.55
C THR A 165 -12.20 -5.06 9.18
N LEU A 166 -11.64 -4.23 8.31
CA LEU A 166 -12.25 -3.00 7.81
C LEU A 166 -12.70 -3.11 6.35
N MET A 167 -12.10 -4.05 5.60
CA MET A 167 -12.47 -4.32 4.22
C MET A 167 -12.31 -5.79 3.89
N ALA A 168 -13.31 -6.33 3.20
CA ALA A 168 -13.32 -7.70 2.71
C ALA A 168 -13.91 -7.77 1.30
N ILE A 169 -13.63 -8.87 0.63
CA ILE A 169 -14.19 -9.23 -0.67
C ILE A 169 -14.88 -10.56 -0.55
N GLU A 170 -16.08 -10.68 -1.09
CA GLU A 170 -16.78 -11.94 -1.24
C GLU A 170 -16.98 -12.25 -2.72
N LYS A 171 -16.62 -13.46 -3.11
CA LYS A 171 -16.94 -14.00 -4.43
C LYS A 171 -18.31 -14.65 -4.40
N ILE A 172 -19.24 -14.13 -5.19
CA ILE A 172 -20.61 -14.60 -5.29
C ILE A 172 -20.72 -15.57 -6.48
N PRO A 173 -21.01 -16.86 -6.24
CA PRO A 173 -21.15 -17.82 -7.32
C PRO A 173 -22.41 -17.52 -8.15
N VAL A 174 -22.26 -17.50 -9.48
CA VAL A 174 -23.34 -17.28 -10.44
C VAL A 174 -23.13 -18.17 -11.66
N ASP A 175 -23.94 -19.22 -11.82
CA ASP A 175 -24.02 -20.13 -12.97
C ASP A 175 -22.68 -20.36 -13.72
N GLY A 176 -21.73 -20.99 -13.05
CA GLY A 176 -20.42 -21.36 -13.63
C GLY A 176 -19.37 -20.24 -13.63
N ALA A 177 -19.69 -19.07 -13.08
CA ALA A 177 -18.79 -17.94 -12.87
C ALA A 177 -18.87 -17.41 -11.43
N GLU A 178 -18.02 -16.42 -11.12
CA GLU A 178 -18.01 -15.73 -9.83
C GLU A 178 -18.11 -14.22 -10.07
N ASN A 179 -19.08 -13.56 -9.46
CA ASN A 179 -19.13 -12.10 -9.37
C ASN A 179 -18.48 -11.62 -8.08
N ILE A 180 -18.15 -10.33 -8.01
CA ILE A 180 -17.36 -9.79 -6.89
C ILE A 180 -18.21 -8.79 -6.13
N VAL A 181 -18.30 -8.99 -4.82
CA VAL A 181 -18.81 -8.00 -3.87
C VAL A 181 -17.66 -7.52 -3.00
N ILE A 182 -17.43 -6.22 -2.99
CA ILE A 182 -16.41 -5.54 -2.18
C ILE A 182 -17.14 -4.80 -1.07
N VAL A 183 -16.72 -5.01 0.17
CA VAL A 183 -17.34 -4.44 1.36
C VAL A 183 -16.29 -3.69 2.15
N SER A 184 -16.50 -2.39 2.38
CA SER A 184 -15.56 -1.57 3.16
C SER A 184 -16.29 -0.69 4.16
N GLY A 185 -15.75 -0.64 5.38
CA GLY A 185 -16.18 0.30 6.40
C GLY A 185 -15.81 1.75 6.10
N GLU A 186 -15.33 2.10 4.92
CA GLU A 186 -15.07 3.49 4.50
C GLU A 186 -15.39 3.62 3.02
N THR A 187 -15.88 4.79 2.61
CA THR A 187 -16.05 5.13 1.20
C THR A 187 -14.70 5.17 0.46
N PRO A 188 -14.56 4.43 -0.66
CA PRO A 188 -13.31 4.46 -1.42
C PRO A 188 -13.03 5.82 -2.06
N TYR A 189 -14.06 6.52 -2.51
CA TYR A 189 -14.00 7.83 -3.16
C TYR A 189 -15.30 8.61 -2.93
N GLY A 190 -15.27 9.93 -3.17
CA GLY A 190 -16.47 10.78 -3.16
C GLY A 190 -16.98 11.21 -1.77
N GLY A 191 -16.49 10.58 -0.69
CA GLY A 191 -16.72 11.02 0.69
C GLY A 191 -15.92 12.28 1.08
N TYR A 192 -16.09 12.74 2.32
CA TYR A 192 -15.38 13.91 2.86
C TYR A 192 -13.86 13.71 2.93
N GLN A 193 -13.42 12.55 3.44
CA GLN A 193 -12.02 12.12 3.45
C GLN A 193 -11.94 10.63 3.08
N PRO A 194 -12.04 10.31 1.78
CA PRO A 194 -12.22 8.95 1.32
C PRO A 194 -10.91 8.15 1.33
N GLY A 195 -11.03 6.83 1.22
CA GLY A 195 -9.88 5.91 1.20
C GLY A 195 -8.86 6.16 0.08
N VAL A 196 -9.26 6.77 -1.05
CA VAL A 196 -8.36 7.17 -2.14
C VAL A 196 -7.41 8.33 -1.80
N SER A 197 -7.52 8.92 -0.60
CA SER A 197 -6.65 10.01 -0.17
C SER A 197 -5.18 9.59 -0.18
N TRP A 198 -4.33 10.37 -0.88
CA TRP A 198 -2.87 10.12 -0.94
C TRP A 198 -2.12 10.68 0.28
N LYS A 199 -2.75 11.62 0.99
CA LYS A 199 -2.21 12.22 2.21
C LYS A 199 -3.35 12.75 3.07
N TYR A 200 -3.22 12.56 4.38
CA TYR A 200 -4.09 13.20 5.36
C TYR A 200 -3.26 13.58 6.59
N TYR A 201 -3.28 14.86 6.97
CA TYR A 201 -2.34 15.44 7.94
C TYR A 201 -0.87 15.13 7.61
N ASP A 202 -0.14 14.54 8.56
CA ASP A 202 1.26 14.15 8.48
C ASP A 202 1.46 12.77 7.83
N LYS A 203 0.37 12.06 7.50
CA LYS A 203 0.45 10.69 6.95
C LYS A 203 0.41 10.72 5.42
N VAL A 204 1.48 10.23 4.81
CA VAL A 204 1.48 9.83 3.40
C VAL A 204 0.84 8.45 3.32
N LEU A 205 -0.08 8.29 2.36
CA LEU A 205 -0.95 7.12 2.24
C LEU A 205 -0.89 6.58 0.81
N ASP A 206 -1.31 5.33 0.67
CA ASP A 206 -1.30 4.60 -0.59
C ASP A 206 -2.67 4.56 -1.27
N GLY A 207 -3.62 5.38 -0.82
CA GLY A 207 -5.01 5.41 -1.26
C GLY A 207 -5.21 5.30 -2.78
N PRO A 208 -4.58 6.16 -3.62
CA PRO A 208 -4.72 6.06 -5.07
C PRO A 208 -4.20 4.76 -5.65
N ARG A 209 -3.07 4.26 -5.14
CA ARG A 209 -2.46 3.00 -5.59
C ARG A 209 -3.34 1.81 -5.21
N PHE A 210 -3.79 1.76 -3.96
CA PHE A 210 -4.68 0.72 -3.47
C PHE A 210 -6.01 0.69 -4.25
N PHE A 211 -6.67 1.84 -4.41
CA PHE A 211 -7.92 1.94 -5.16
C PHE A 211 -7.74 1.46 -6.61
N ARG A 212 -6.65 1.88 -7.28
CA ARG A 212 -6.29 1.37 -8.61
C ARG A 212 -6.14 -0.14 -8.62
N ASN A 213 -5.42 -0.73 -7.66
CA ASN A 213 -5.23 -2.19 -7.60
C ASN A 213 -6.57 -2.92 -7.48
N VAL A 214 -7.47 -2.44 -6.62
CA VAL A 214 -8.81 -3.01 -6.42
C VAL A 214 -9.65 -2.92 -7.69
N VAL A 215 -9.67 -1.77 -8.38
CA VAL A 215 -10.42 -1.60 -9.62
C VAL A 215 -9.87 -2.49 -10.73
N LEU A 216 -8.55 -2.49 -10.94
CA LEU A 216 -7.93 -3.30 -11.99
C LEU A 216 -8.08 -4.80 -11.76
N TRP A 217 -7.98 -5.24 -10.50
CA TRP A 217 -8.21 -6.64 -10.15
C TRP A 217 -9.67 -7.05 -10.31
N SER A 218 -10.60 -6.28 -9.75
CA SER A 218 -12.02 -6.63 -9.79
C SER A 218 -12.62 -6.56 -11.19
N THR A 219 -12.04 -5.78 -12.10
CA THR A 219 -12.48 -5.69 -13.50
C THR A 219 -11.70 -6.59 -14.45
N GLU A 220 -10.84 -7.47 -13.91
CA GLU A 220 -9.93 -8.36 -14.65
C GLU A 220 -8.95 -7.62 -15.60
N TYR A 221 -8.80 -6.31 -15.45
CA TYR A 221 -7.91 -5.48 -16.26
C TYR A 221 -6.46 -5.52 -15.75
N MET A 222 -5.97 -6.73 -15.50
CA MET A 222 -4.67 -7.01 -14.86
C MET A 222 -3.45 -6.68 -15.74
N GLY A 223 -3.66 -6.41 -17.04
CA GLY A 223 -2.56 -6.07 -17.95
C GLY A 223 -1.74 -4.87 -17.47
N GLU A 224 -2.42 -3.85 -16.93
CA GLU A 224 -1.76 -2.66 -16.39
C GLU A 224 -1.02 -2.93 -15.06
N LEU A 225 -1.54 -3.83 -14.21
CA LEU A 225 -0.86 -4.23 -12.98
C LEU A 225 0.41 -5.05 -13.28
N LYS A 226 0.34 -5.96 -14.26
CA LYS A 226 1.51 -6.72 -14.73
C LYS A 226 2.57 -5.80 -15.31
N GLU A 227 2.18 -4.83 -16.13
CA GLU A 227 3.10 -3.86 -16.72
C GLU A 227 3.73 -2.97 -15.64
N TYR A 228 2.94 -2.51 -14.66
CA TYR A 228 3.47 -1.73 -13.55
C TYR A 228 4.48 -2.54 -12.70
N ALA A 229 4.21 -3.81 -12.43
CA ALA A 229 5.16 -4.70 -11.75
C ALA A 229 6.46 -4.88 -12.54
N SER A 230 6.34 -5.02 -13.87
CA SER A 230 7.49 -5.05 -14.79
C SER A 230 8.32 -3.76 -14.73
N ILE A 231 7.67 -2.60 -14.82
CA ILE A 231 8.31 -1.28 -14.73
C ILE A 231 9.02 -1.11 -13.39
N ALA A 232 8.37 -1.44 -12.27
CA ALA A 232 8.97 -1.33 -10.94
C ALA A 232 10.21 -2.24 -10.78
N SER A 233 10.16 -3.47 -11.31
CA SER A 233 11.33 -4.37 -11.31
C SER A 233 12.49 -3.83 -12.15
N THR A 234 12.17 -3.14 -13.26
CA THR A 234 13.15 -2.49 -14.12
C THR A 234 13.81 -1.32 -13.39
N ILE A 235 13.05 -0.48 -12.68
CA ILE A 235 13.58 0.63 -11.86
C ILE A 235 14.57 0.10 -10.83
N LYS A 236 14.23 -0.96 -10.08
CA LYS A 236 15.13 -1.56 -9.10
C LYS A 236 16.44 -2.06 -9.72
N THR A 237 16.35 -2.65 -10.92
CA THR A 237 17.53 -3.10 -11.68
C THR A 237 18.40 -1.90 -12.11
N VAL A 238 17.78 -0.79 -12.51
CA VAL A 238 18.47 0.45 -12.86
C VAL A 238 19.16 1.05 -11.63
N GLU A 239 18.51 1.09 -10.47
CA GLU A 239 19.10 1.57 -9.20
C GLU A 239 20.38 0.79 -8.84
N SER A 240 20.32 -0.55 -8.87
CA SER A 240 21.50 -1.38 -8.63
C SER A 240 22.62 -1.18 -9.67
N SER A 241 22.25 -0.93 -10.93
CA SER A 241 23.22 -0.63 -11.99
C SER A 241 23.89 0.73 -11.76
N VAL A 242 23.15 1.73 -11.29
CA VAL A 242 23.67 3.06 -10.93
C VAL A 242 24.64 2.96 -9.75
N GLU A 243 24.32 2.19 -8.72
CA GLU A 243 25.24 1.92 -7.61
C GLU A 243 26.54 1.29 -8.10
N THR A 244 26.44 0.27 -8.97
CA THR A 244 27.62 -0.40 -9.55
C THR A 244 28.49 0.56 -10.34
N VAL A 245 27.90 1.40 -11.20
CA VAL A 245 28.61 2.42 -11.98
C VAL A 245 29.28 3.44 -11.07
N ASN A 246 28.61 3.87 -10.00
CA ASN A 246 29.20 4.79 -9.03
C ASN A 246 30.45 4.20 -8.35
N THR A 247 30.42 2.92 -7.96
CA THR A 247 31.61 2.24 -7.43
C THR A 247 32.74 2.18 -8.45
N GLN A 248 32.44 1.82 -9.70
CA GLN A 248 33.45 1.79 -10.76
C GLN A 248 34.06 3.16 -11.04
N ILE A 249 33.26 4.24 -11.00
CA ILE A 249 33.75 5.62 -11.14
C ILE A 249 34.70 5.97 -9.99
N GLN A 250 34.38 5.58 -8.75
CA GLN A 250 35.26 5.78 -7.60
C GLN A 250 36.60 5.05 -7.78
N ASP A 251 36.57 3.79 -8.20
CA ASP A 251 37.78 3.00 -8.46
C ASP A 251 38.66 3.64 -9.54
N VAL A 252 38.06 4.08 -10.64
CA VAL A 252 38.77 4.79 -11.72
C VAL A 252 39.35 6.10 -11.20
N SER A 253 38.62 6.86 -10.38
CA SER A 253 39.14 8.10 -9.77
C SER A 253 40.40 7.82 -8.95
N THR A 254 40.39 6.78 -8.11
CA THR A 254 41.56 6.36 -7.32
C THR A 254 42.72 5.91 -8.21
N GLN A 255 42.46 5.16 -9.28
CA GLN A 255 43.50 4.76 -10.23
C GLN A 255 44.11 5.98 -10.94
N VAL A 256 43.29 6.95 -11.36
CA VAL A 256 43.76 8.19 -11.97
C VAL A 256 44.65 8.97 -11.01
N GLU A 257 44.25 9.13 -9.74
CA GLU A 257 45.07 9.77 -8.70
C GLU A 257 46.42 9.06 -8.51
N SER A 258 46.42 7.73 -8.54
CA SER A 258 47.64 6.93 -8.46
C SER A 258 48.56 7.16 -9.68
N VAL A 259 48.01 7.17 -10.89
CA VAL A 259 48.77 7.46 -12.12
C VAL A 259 49.31 8.90 -12.11
N VAL A 260 48.51 9.88 -11.70
CA VAL A 260 48.95 11.28 -11.56
C VAL A 260 50.12 11.39 -10.58
N SER A 261 50.05 10.67 -9.45
CA SER A 261 51.12 10.60 -8.46
C SER A 261 52.38 9.95 -9.03
N ALA A 262 52.24 8.85 -9.77
CA ALA A 262 53.35 8.17 -10.43
C ALA A 262 54.03 9.05 -11.49
N ILE A 263 53.26 9.75 -12.33
CA ILE A 263 53.76 10.72 -13.31
C ILE A 263 54.54 11.84 -12.61
N SER A 264 53.99 12.37 -11.52
CA SER A 264 54.64 13.43 -10.74
C SER A 264 55.99 12.97 -10.18
N ALA A 265 56.06 11.75 -9.66
CA ALA A 265 57.30 11.14 -9.19
C ALA A 265 58.33 10.99 -10.31
N VAL A 266 57.94 10.45 -11.48
CA VAL A 266 58.82 10.31 -12.65
C VAL A 266 59.36 11.67 -13.10
N ASN A 267 58.52 12.71 -13.14
CA ASN A 267 58.95 14.07 -13.47
C ASN A 267 59.99 14.59 -12.47
N SER A 268 59.81 14.37 -11.16
CA SER A 268 60.80 14.73 -10.15
C SER A 268 62.13 14.00 -10.35
N TYR A 269 62.11 12.70 -10.67
CA TYR A 269 63.33 11.93 -10.96
C TYR A 269 64.03 12.39 -12.24
N ALA A 270 63.28 12.67 -13.30
CA ALA A 270 63.85 13.15 -14.57
C ALA A 270 64.52 14.52 -14.38
N MET A 271 63.88 15.45 -13.66
CA MET A 271 64.44 16.77 -13.35
C MET A 271 65.67 16.68 -12.43
N GLY A 272 65.65 15.79 -11.43
CA GLY A 272 66.80 15.52 -10.57
C GLY A 272 67.98 14.91 -11.33
N GLY A 273 67.73 13.95 -12.22
CA GLY A 273 68.74 13.31 -13.06
C GLY A 273 69.37 14.27 -14.07
N LEU A 274 68.57 15.13 -14.71
CA LEU A 274 69.07 16.18 -15.60
C LEU A 274 69.88 17.24 -14.84
N GLY A 275 69.44 17.63 -13.64
CA GLY A 275 70.17 18.56 -12.79
C GLY A 275 71.56 18.02 -12.38
N LEU A 276 71.63 16.75 -11.99
CA LEU A 276 72.90 16.09 -11.67
C LEU A 276 73.81 15.91 -12.90
N GLY A 277 73.22 15.60 -14.06
CA GLY A 277 73.96 15.49 -15.33
C GLY A 277 74.57 16.81 -15.78
N VAL A 278 73.82 17.92 -15.67
CA VAL A 278 74.32 19.27 -15.97
C VAL A 278 75.40 19.68 -14.95
N LEU A 279 75.22 19.38 -13.66
CA LEU A 279 76.22 19.67 -12.64
C LEU A 279 77.52 18.89 -12.87
N ALA A 280 77.43 17.61 -13.26
CA ALA A 280 78.59 16.78 -13.60
C ALA A 280 79.31 17.31 -14.84
N LEU A 281 78.58 17.77 -15.87
CA LEU A 281 79.13 18.42 -17.06
C LEU A 281 79.83 19.74 -16.72
N ILE A 282 79.23 20.57 -15.86
CA ILE A 282 79.84 21.81 -15.38
C ILE A 282 81.13 21.52 -14.62
N ILE A 283 81.12 20.54 -13.70
CA ILE A 283 82.32 20.14 -12.94
C ILE A 283 83.42 19.61 -13.88
N ALA A 284 83.05 18.78 -14.87
CA ALA A 284 83.99 18.27 -15.86
C ALA A 284 84.59 19.39 -16.73
N LEU A 285 83.77 20.35 -17.18
CA LEU A 285 84.22 21.53 -17.93
C LEU A 285 85.16 22.40 -17.10
N VAL A 286 84.83 22.67 -15.83
CA VAL A 286 85.68 23.44 -14.91
C VAL A 286 87.00 22.71 -14.66
N ALA A 287 87.00 21.39 -14.49
CA ALA A 287 88.21 20.60 -14.33
C ALA A 287 89.12 20.65 -15.57
N VAL A 288 88.55 20.57 -16.78
CA VAL A 288 89.28 20.71 -18.05
C VAL A 288 89.88 22.11 -18.20
N VAL A 289 89.11 23.16 -17.90
CA VAL A 289 89.60 24.55 -17.94
C VAL A 289 90.73 24.78 -16.93
N LEU A 290 90.60 24.28 -15.71
CA LEU A 290 91.65 24.36 -14.68
C LEU A 290 92.92 23.58 -15.06
N ALA A 291 92.77 22.40 -15.68
CA ALA A 291 93.90 21.62 -16.17
C ALA A 291 94.62 22.30 -17.35
N SER A 292 93.87 22.98 -18.22
CA SER A 292 94.44 23.72 -19.37
C SER A 292 95.14 25.03 -19.00
N LYS A 293 94.85 25.61 -17.83
CA LYS A 293 95.55 26.80 -17.28
C LYS A 293 96.91 26.50 -16.62
N LYS A 294 97.29 25.21 -16.49
CA LYS A 294 98.54 24.77 -15.87
C LYS A 294 99.69 24.49 -16.86
N LYS A 295 99.62 24.99 -18.09
CA LYS A 295 100.72 24.96 -19.06
C LYS A 295 101.16 26.36 -19.42
#